data_AF-A0A7H8L6K9-F1
#
_entry.id   AF-A0A7H8L6K9-F1
#
_cell.length_a   1.000
_cell.length_b   1.000
_cell.length_c   1.000
_cell.angle_alpha   90.00
_cell.angle_beta   90.00
_cell.angle_gamma   90.00
#
_symmetry.space_group_name_H-M   'P 1'
#
loop_
_entity.id
_entity.type
_entity.pdbx_description
1 polymer ?
#
loop_
_entity_poly.entity_id
_entity_poly.type
_entity_poly.pdbx_seq_one_letter_code
_entity_poly.pdbx_strand_id
1 'polypeptide(L)'
;MRVVEAGDLTQAHAVLDTGVNLIEVEAEAHRSRTDPADPEIGDELAVGRALTALGQQLVHRGSIAAEAAESARRRDAPPTDGAW
;
A
#
# COMPACT_ATOMS: atom_id res chain seq x y z
N MET A 1 -11.15 -1.87 -5.17
CA MET A 1 -11.50 -0.76 -4.26
C MET A 1 -12.99 -0.87 -3.94
N ARG A 2 -13.35 -0.79 -2.67
CA ARG A 2 -14.74 -0.71 -2.20
C ARG A 2 -14.84 0.38 -1.14
N VAL A 3 -15.90 1.17 -1.15
CA VAL A 3 -16.19 2.18 -0.13
C VAL A 3 -17.53 1.82 0.53
N VAL A 4 -17.61 1.97 1.84
CA VAL A 4 -18.82 1.78 2.63
C VAL A 4 -18.99 2.91 3.64
N GLU A 5 -20.23 3.32 3.83
CA GLU A 5 -20.59 4.37 4.78
C GLU A 5 -21.51 3.81 5.88
N ALA A 6 -21.28 4.26 7.12
CA ALA A 6 -22.10 3.94 8.28
C ALA A 6 -22.18 5.15 9.22
N GLY A 7 -23.22 5.98 9.04
CA GLY A 7 -23.40 7.20 9.82
C GLY A 7 -22.34 8.25 9.44
N ASP A 8 -21.48 8.61 10.40
CA ASP A 8 -20.40 9.59 10.20
C ASP A 8 -19.06 8.93 9.82
N LEU A 9 -19.06 7.61 9.60
CA LEU A 9 -17.89 6.82 9.23
C LEU A 9 -17.95 6.42 7.75
N THR A 10 -16.90 6.74 7.02
CA THR A 10 -16.63 6.18 5.69
C THR A 10 -15.39 5.30 5.76
N GLN A 11 -15.48 4.06 5.25
CA GLN A 11 -14.38 3.11 5.18
C GLN A 11 -14.11 2.73 3.73
N ALA A 12 -12.85 2.86 3.32
CA ALA A 12 -12.35 2.43 2.03
C ALA A 12 -11.50 1.16 2.21
N HIS A 13 -11.80 0.16 1.40
CA HIS A 13 -11.08 -1.11 1.32
C HIS A 13 -10.43 -1.24 -0.07
N ALA A 14 -9.10 -1.22 -0.11
CA ALA A 14 -8.29 -1.37 -1.30
C ALA A 14 -7.60 -2.74 -1.33
N VAL A 15 -7.87 -3.49 -2.39
CA VAL A 15 -7.18 -4.75 -2.70
C VAL A 15 -6.44 -4.55 -4.01
N LEU A 16 -5.16 -4.89 -4.03
CA LEU A 16 -4.33 -4.89 -5.23
C LEU A 16 -3.58 -6.22 -5.34
N ASP A 17 -3.81 -6.89 -6.46
CA ASP A 17 -3.00 -8.03 -6.88
C ASP A 17 -1.94 -7.56 -7.88
N THR A 18 -0.69 -7.85 -7.58
CA THR A 18 0.47 -7.53 -8.43
C THR A 18 0.94 -8.73 -9.26
N GLY A 19 0.20 -9.84 -9.23
CA GLY A 19 0.57 -11.13 -9.80
C GLY A 19 1.52 -11.94 -8.92
N VAL A 20 2.29 -11.27 -8.06
CA VAL A 20 3.21 -11.90 -7.08
C VAL A 20 2.77 -11.71 -5.64
N ASN A 21 2.03 -10.64 -5.36
CA ASN A 21 1.54 -10.31 -4.03
C ASN A 21 0.11 -9.79 -4.11
N LEU A 22 -0.71 -10.21 -3.14
CA LEU A 22 -1.95 -9.56 -2.77
C LEU A 22 -1.67 -8.56 -1.64
N ILE A 23 -2.12 -7.32 -1.82
CA ILE A 23 -2.04 -6.27 -0.80
C ILE A 23 -3.45 -5.82 -0.49
N GLU A 24 -3.79 -5.85 0.79
CA GLU A 24 -5.08 -5.44 1.32
C GLU A 24 -4.86 -4.29 2.31
N VAL A 25 -5.64 -3.23 2.16
CA VAL A 25 -5.57 -2.01 2.97
C VAL A 25 -6.98 -1.55 3.28
N GLU A 26 -7.22 -1.27 4.55
CA GLU A 26 -8.40 -0.54 5.01
C GLU A 26 -7.98 0.85 5.49
N ALA A 27 -8.80 1.85 5.19
CA ALA A 27 -8.66 3.19 5.72
C ALA A 27 -10.02 3.82 5.97
N GLU A 28 -10.06 4.73 6.94
CA GLU A 28 -11.29 5.35 7.40
C GLU A 28 -11.23 6.87 7.31
N ALA A 29 -12.39 7.50 7.17
CA ALA A 29 -12.65 8.90 7.38
C ALA A 29 -13.85 9.04 8.33
N HIS A 30 -13.67 9.84 9.39
CA HIS A 30 -14.72 10.14 10.35
C HIS A 30 -15.06 11.62 10.22
N ARG A 31 -16.33 11.94 9.95
CA ARG A 31 -16.80 13.33 9.92
C ARG A 31 -16.82 13.90 11.34
N SER A 32 -16.28 15.10 11.54
CA SER A 32 -16.46 15.77 12.83
C SER A 32 -17.93 16.13 13.02
N ARG A 33 -18.40 16.11 14.26
CA ARG A 33 -19.78 16.53 14.62
C ARG A 33 -20.10 17.97 14.22
N THR A 34 -19.07 18.80 14.02
CA THR A 34 -19.18 20.21 13.62
C THR A 34 -19.09 20.43 12.11
N ASP A 35 -18.70 19.42 11.34
CA ASP A 35 -18.51 19.56 9.90
C ASP A 35 -19.85 19.44 9.19
N PRO A 36 -20.05 20.18 8.07
CA PRO A 36 -21.20 19.98 7.21
C PRO A 36 -21.32 18.51 6.80
N ALA A 37 -22.55 18.00 6.75
CA ALA A 37 -22.83 16.64 6.29
C ALA A 37 -22.68 16.53 4.76
N ASP A 38 -21.44 16.61 4.29
CA ASP A 38 -21.05 16.38 2.90
C ASP A 38 -20.44 14.98 2.78
N PRO A 39 -21.18 14.00 2.23
CA PRO A 39 -20.71 12.62 2.14
C PRO A 39 -19.52 12.46 1.18
N GLU A 40 -19.41 13.29 0.13
CA GLU A 40 -18.33 13.14 -0.87
C GLU A 40 -16.94 13.30 -0.24
N ILE A 41 -16.80 14.22 0.73
CA ILE A 41 -15.55 14.47 1.47
C ILE A 41 -15.06 13.22 2.23
N GLY A 42 -15.99 12.44 2.79
CA GLY A 42 -15.67 11.21 3.53
C GLY A 42 -15.10 10.14 2.62
N ASP A 43 -15.73 9.94 1.47
CA ASP A 43 -15.32 9.01 0.42
C ASP A 43 -13.92 9.33 -0.08
N GLU A 44 -13.67 10.57 -0.49
CA GLU A 44 -12.38 10.98 -1.06
C GLU A 44 -11.25 10.87 -0.03
N LEU A 45 -11.52 11.22 1.23
CA LEU A 45 -10.52 11.13 2.29
C LEU A 45 -10.20 9.68 2.65
N ALA A 46 -11.23 8.81 2.78
CA ALA A 46 -11.02 7.40 3.05
C ALA A 46 -10.26 6.73 1.89
N VAL A 47 -10.66 7.01 0.65
CA VAL A 47 -10.00 6.53 -0.57
C VAL A 47 -8.55 7.01 -0.64
N GLY A 48 -8.31 8.31 -0.44
CA GLY A 48 -6.97 8.88 -0.49
C GLY A 48 -6.03 8.28 0.56
N ARG A 49 -6.55 8.01 1.77
CA ARG A 49 -5.81 7.32 2.83
C ARG A 49 -5.51 5.87 2.46
N ALA A 50 -6.48 5.14 1.92
CA ALA A 50 -6.29 3.77 1.47
C ALA A 50 -5.23 3.68 0.35
N LEU A 51 -5.29 4.57 -0.63
CA LEU A 51 -4.31 4.65 -1.72
C LEU A 51 -2.92 5.03 -1.22
N THR A 52 -2.82 5.96 -0.27
CA THR A 52 -1.53 6.34 0.35
C THR A 52 -0.90 5.15 1.07
N ALA A 53 -1.66 4.45 1.91
CA ALA A 53 -1.19 3.28 2.63
C ALA A 53 -0.84 2.12 1.68
N LEU A 54 -1.62 1.91 0.62
CA LEU A 54 -1.30 0.94 -0.43
C LEU A 54 0.02 1.27 -1.13
N GLY A 55 0.23 2.54 -1.50
CA GLY A 55 1.46 3.02 -2.12
C GLY A 55 2.69 2.81 -1.24
N GLN A 56 2.56 3.09 0.06
CA GLN A 56 3.64 2.84 1.04
C GLN A 56 3.98 1.35 1.13
N GLN A 57 2.97 0.47 1.17
CA GLN A 57 3.21 -0.98 1.19
C GLN A 57 3.87 -1.48 -0.10
N LEU A 58 3.46 -0.95 -1.26
CA LEU A 58 4.06 -1.31 -2.54
C LEU A 58 5.55 -0.95 -2.59
N VAL A 59 5.90 0.27 -2.19
CA VAL A 59 7.30 0.72 -2.17
C VAL A 59 8.13 -0.14 -1.22
N HIS A 60 7.62 -0.42 -0.02
CA HIS A 60 8.31 -1.24 0.96
C HIS A 60 8.53 -2.69 0.48
N ARG A 61 7.49 -3.33 -0.06
CA ARG A 61 7.63 -4.70 -0.59
C ARG A 61 8.56 -4.74 -1.80
N GLY A 62 8.47 -3.74 -2.67
CA GLY A 62 9.34 -3.60 -3.83
C GLY A 62 10.82 -3.45 -3.46
N SER A 63 11.14 -2.67 -2.42
CA SER A 63 12.52 -2.51 -1.95
C SER A 63 13.10 -3.81 -1.41
N ILE A 64 12.33 -4.56 -0.62
CA ILE A 64 12.75 -5.86 -0.09
C ILE A 64 12.99 -6.88 -1.21
N ALA A 65 12.11 -6.90 -2.22
CA ALA A 65 12.28 -7.76 -3.39
C ALA A 65 13.57 -7.42 -4.18
N ALA A 66 13.86 -6.13 -4.37
CA ALA A 66 15.07 -5.69 -5.05
C ALA A 66 16.35 -6.09 -4.28
N GLU A 67 16.35 -5.91 -2.96
CA GLU A 67 17.48 -6.32 -2.10
C GLU A 67 17.72 -7.83 -2.12
N ALA A 68 16.65 -8.63 -2.12
CA ALA A 68 16.73 -10.08 -2.22
C ALA A 68 17.32 -10.52 -3.57
N ALA A 69 16.88 -9.91 -4.67
CA ALA A 69 17.39 -10.20 -6.00
C ALA A 69 18.88 -9.84 -6.14
N GLU A 70 19.29 -8.69 -5.60
CA GLU A 70 20.70 -8.30 -5.53
C GLU A 70 21.54 -9.28 -4.72
N SER A 71 21.05 -9.68 -3.54
CA SER A 71 21.74 -10.65 -2.69
C SER A 71 21.87 -12.02 -3.35
N ALA A 72 20.89 -12.46 -4.13
CA ALA A 72 20.97 -13.68 -4.92
C ALA A 72 22.06 -13.58 -5.99
N ARG A 73 22.06 -12.50 -6.78
CA ARG A 73 23.09 -12.25 -7.81
C ARG A 73 24.50 -12.27 -7.25
N ARG A 74 24.72 -11.70 -6.05
CA ARG A 74 26.04 -11.74 -5.39
C ARG A 74 26.48 -13.13 -4.96
N ARG A 75 25.55 -13.98 -4.51
CA ARG A 75 25.88 -15.37 -4.16
C ARG A 75 26.23 -16.20 -5.40
N ASP A 76 25.54 -15.94 -6.50
CA ASP A 76 25.69 -16.71 -7.74
C ASP A 76 26.84 -16.17 -8.62
N ALA A 77 27.46 -15.05 -8.24
CA ALA A 77 28.62 -14.51 -8.94
C ALA A 77 29.80 -15.48 -8.81
N PRO A 78 30.44 -15.88 -9.92
CA PRO A 78 31.62 -16.72 -9.87
C PRO A 78 32.74 -16.00 -9.09
N PRO A 79 33.61 -16.73 -8.37
CA PRO A 79 34.75 -16.11 -7.70
C PRO A 79 35.54 -15.30 -8.73
N THR A 80 35.88 -14.06 -8.39
CA THR A 80 36.76 -13.25 -9.23
C THR A 80 38.13 -13.93 -9.27
N ASP A 81 38.43 -14.61 -10.37
CA ASP A 81 39.77 -15.13 -10.64
C ASP A 81 40.75 -13.96 -10.64
N GLY A 82 41.60 -13.88 -9.61
CA GLY A 82 42.70 -12.92 -9.58
C GLY A 82 43.07 -12.40 -8.20
N ALA A 83 43.79 -13.20 -7.42
CA ALA A 83 44.87 -12.74 -6.54
C ALA A 83 45.67 -13.95 -6.03
N TRP A 84 46.60 -14.44 -6.86
CA TRP A 84 47.81 -15.13 -6.44
C TRP A 84 48.99 -14.33 -6.97
#